data_AF-A0A1Q7N948-F1
#
_entry.id   AF-A0A1Q7N948-F1
#
_cell.length_a   1.000
_cell.length_b   1.000
_cell.length_c   1.000
_cell.angle_alpha   90.00
_cell.angle_beta   90.00
_cell.angle_gamma   90.00
#
_symmetry.space_group_name_H-M   'P 1'
#
loop_
_entity.id
_entity.type
_entity.pdbx_description
1 polymer ?
#
loop_
_entity_poly.entity_id
_entity_poly.type
_entity_poly.pdbx_seq_one_letter_code
_entity_poly.pdbx_strand_id
1 'polypeptide(L)'
;MTLRLLFNDIRSNLKKICDNLQYPKTEFDVSEASRPEFGDVSCNIGFLLAKSVKKKPFEIAESIANEYKKEKGKFIMEVSAHSSGYLNFVANHASLIRSVIRSSTQENYGQIDIGKNSKIVIEHTSVNPNKALHVGHVRNIIIGDTIVRILQKACYDVRVLNYIDDSGLQVADIIVGFRYGGFSREPPKGQKFDHYCGDIVYVNITERYETDPTLAEKRSLILKELEEGTSETAKFGDEITRKVLEEQLKTCWRLGATYDCLNFESQIVRSNLWRNVFERMRSMGIIELEKEGKNAGCWVIKAESDDDKVLVRSNGTATYIAKDIPYAAWKLGILVDPFYYKQYSIQRDGRILWETTLEHTGTKLNFTGDIVITV
;
A
#
# COMPACT_ATOMS: atom_id res chain seq x y z
N MET A 1 11.53 -19.32 -7.84
CA MET A 1 13.00 -19.31 -8.07
C MET A 1 13.42 -20.27 -9.18
N THR A 2 12.87 -21.49 -9.24
CA THR A 2 13.28 -22.56 -10.18
C THR A 2 12.97 -22.29 -11.65
N LEU A 3 11.71 -21.99 -11.99
CA LEU A 3 11.33 -21.62 -13.36
C LEU A 3 12.09 -20.37 -13.82
N ARG A 4 12.35 -19.43 -12.91
CA ARG A 4 13.18 -18.26 -13.19
C ARG A 4 14.63 -18.64 -13.51
N LEU A 5 15.24 -19.58 -12.78
CA LEU A 5 16.59 -20.08 -13.09
C LEU A 5 16.62 -20.74 -14.48
N LEU A 6 15.61 -21.57 -14.78
CA LEU A 6 15.44 -22.20 -16.10
C LEU A 6 15.31 -21.15 -17.21
N PHE A 7 14.40 -20.18 -17.06
CA PHE A 7 14.19 -19.12 -18.05
C PHE A 7 15.42 -18.23 -18.21
N ASN A 8 16.14 -17.92 -17.14
CA ASN A 8 17.36 -17.13 -17.20
C ASN A 8 18.51 -17.88 -17.90
N ASP A 9 18.66 -19.18 -17.64
CA ASP A 9 19.63 -20.04 -18.34
C ASP A 9 19.31 -20.09 -19.84
N ILE A 10 18.05 -20.32 -20.20
CA ILE A 10 17.58 -20.28 -21.60
C ILE A 10 17.88 -18.92 -22.24
N ARG A 11 17.46 -17.81 -21.62
CA ARG A 11 17.69 -16.46 -22.16
C ARG A 11 19.17 -16.16 -22.33
N SER A 12 20.02 -16.52 -21.37
CA SER A 12 21.45 -16.28 -21.45
C SER A 12 22.09 -17.07 -22.59
N ASN A 13 21.76 -18.35 -22.71
CA ASN A 13 22.31 -19.21 -23.77
C ASN A 13 21.80 -18.79 -25.16
N LEU A 14 20.51 -18.45 -25.29
CA LEU A 14 19.97 -17.95 -26.56
C LEU A 14 20.65 -16.65 -27.01
N LYS A 15 20.91 -15.71 -26.10
CA LYS A 15 21.65 -14.47 -26.44
C LYS A 15 23.05 -14.80 -26.98
N LYS A 16 23.80 -15.66 -26.31
CA LYS A 16 25.14 -16.11 -26.77
C LYS A 16 25.09 -16.81 -28.13
N ILE A 17 24.11 -17.69 -28.34
CA ILE A 17 23.94 -18.42 -29.60
C ILE A 17 23.60 -17.47 -30.74
N CYS A 18 22.70 -16.51 -30.51
CA CYS A 18 22.40 -15.49 -31.50
C CYS A 18 23.63 -14.66 -31.85
N ASP A 19 24.46 -14.28 -30.87
CA ASP A 19 25.72 -13.57 -31.12
C ASP A 19 26.68 -14.43 -31.96
N ASN A 20 26.84 -15.72 -31.65
CA ASN A 20 27.68 -16.66 -32.41
C ASN A 20 27.19 -16.87 -33.85
N LEU A 21 25.87 -16.93 -34.05
CA LEU A 21 25.23 -17.06 -35.36
C LEU A 21 25.15 -15.72 -36.12
N GLN A 22 25.65 -14.63 -35.53
CA GLN A 22 25.58 -13.26 -36.07
C GLN A 22 24.14 -12.81 -36.36
N TYR A 23 23.18 -13.25 -35.54
CA TYR A 23 21.80 -12.81 -35.61
C TYR A 23 21.64 -11.47 -34.88
N PRO A 24 20.77 -10.57 -35.36
CA PRO A 24 20.56 -9.27 -34.73
C PRO A 24 19.98 -9.42 -33.33
N LYS A 25 20.37 -8.51 -32.43
CA LYS A 25 19.80 -8.44 -31.09
C LYS A 25 18.29 -8.21 -31.17
N THR A 26 17.54 -9.04 -30.45
CA THR A 26 16.08 -9.01 -30.45
C THR A 26 15.62 -9.43 -29.06
N GLU A 27 14.60 -8.75 -28.53
CA GLU A 27 13.92 -9.19 -27.31
C GLU A 27 12.91 -10.27 -27.67
N PHE A 28 12.95 -11.38 -26.94
CA PHE A 28 12.12 -12.57 -27.20
C PHE A 28 11.48 -13.05 -25.91
N ASP A 29 10.35 -13.72 -26.05
CA ASP A 29 9.65 -14.31 -24.92
C ASP A 29 10.19 -15.71 -24.62
N VAL A 30 10.25 -16.03 -23.32
CA VAL A 30 10.56 -17.36 -22.79
C VAL A 30 9.53 -17.60 -21.69
N SER A 31 8.60 -18.50 -21.98
CA SER A 31 7.42 -18.76 -21.18
C SER A 31 7.13 -20.25 -21.12
N GLU A 32 6.26 -20.65 -20.19
CA GLU A 32 5.81 -22.04 -20.09
C GLU A 32 5.17 -22.48 -21.40
N ALA A 33 5.46 -23.71 -21.80
CA ALA A 33 4.87 -24.28 -22.99
C ALA A 33 3.35 -24.35 -22.85
N SER A 34 2.62 -23.93 -23.90
CA SER A 34 1.15 -23.94 -23.88
C SER A 34 0.55 -25.35 -23.87
N ARG A 35 1.34 -26.36 -24.24
CA ARG A 35 0.93 -27.76 -24.27
C ARG A 35 2.09 -28.69 -23.89
N PRO A 36 1.82 -29.82 -23.21
CA PRO A 36 2.87 -30.74 -22.77
C PRO A 36 3.73 -31.33 -23.90
N GLU A 37 3.18 -31.51 -25.11
CA GLU A 37 3.93 -32.04 -26.26
C GLU A 37 5.05 -31.10 -26.75
N PHE A 38 5.03 -29.83 -26.33
CA PHE A 38 6.06 -28.84 -26.64
C PHE A 38 7.15 -28.77 -25.56
N GLY A 39 7.13 -29.67 -24.57
CA GLY A 39 8.05 -29.66 -23.44
C GLY A 39 7.58 -28.72 -22.32
N ASP A 40 8.54 -28.16 -21.58
CA ASP A 40 8.28 -27.32 -20.41
C ASP A 40 8.28 -25.82 -20.75
N VAL A 41 9.07 -25.42 -21.75
CA VAL A 41 9.29 -24.00 -22.09
C VAL A 41 9.26 -23.82 -23.60
N SER A 42 8.65 -22.72 -24.04
CA SER A 42 8.65 -22.29 -25.44
C SER A 42 9.26 -20.89 -25.59
N CYS A 43 9.82 -20.63 -26.78
CA CYS A 43 10.40 -19.35 -27.14
C CYS A 43 10.03 -18.97 -28.58
N ASN A 44 9.64 -17.71 -28.78
CA ASN A 44 9.17 -17.18 -30.05
C ASN A 44 10.27 -16.56 -30.94
N ILE A 45 11.54 -16.72 -30.58
CA ILE A 45 12.68 -16.03 -31.21
C ILE A 45 12.78 -16.26 -32.73
N GLY A 46 12.38 -17.44 -33.23
CA GLY A 46 12.40 -17.77 -34.65
C GLY A 46 11.52 -16.84 -35.50
N PHE A 47 10.36 -16.43 -34.99
CA PHE A 47 9.47 -15.49 -35.68
C PHE A 47 10.05 -14.09 -35.73
N LEU A 48 10.63 -13.65 -34.61
CA LEU A 48 11.10 -12.27 -34.45
C LEU A 48 12.33 -12.00 -35.33
N LEU A 49 13.17 -13.01 -35.56
CA LEU A 49 14.36 -12.92 -36.40
C LEU A 49 14.10 -13.15 -37.89
N ALA A 50 12.93 -13.67 -38.28
CA ALA A 50 12.63 -14.08 -39.65
C ALA A 50 12.85 -12.97 -40.69
N LYS A 51 12.33 -11.77 -40.39
CA LYS A 51 12.43 -10.61 -41.29
C LYS A 51 13.88 -10.14 -41.48
N SER A 52 14.65 -10.09 -40.40
CA SER A 52 16.00 -9.54 -40.42
C SER A 52 17.03 -10.54 -40.96
N VAL A 53 16.88 -11.83 -40.64
CA VAL A 53 17.77 -12.90 -41.11
C VAL A 53 17.38 -13.38 -42.53
N LYS A 54 16.19 -13.02 -43.02
CA LYS A 54 15.65 -13.43 -44.33
C LYS A 54 15.57 -14.96 -44.51
N LYS A 55 15.23 -15.66 -43.43
CA LYS A 55 15.01 -17.12 -43.39
C LYS A 55 13.63 -17.42 -42.83
N LYS A 56 13.10 -18.61 -43.10
CA LYS A 56 11.83 -19.03 -42.52
C LYS A 56 11.97 -19.21 -41.00
N PRO A 57 10.94 -18.91 -40.18
CA PRO A 57 11.01 -19.07 -38.72
C PRO A 57 11.52 -20.44 -38.27
N PHE A 58 11.09 -21.52 -38.95
CA PHE A 58 11.54 -22.89 -38.69
C PHE A 58 13.05 -23.06 -38.92
N GLU A 59 13.60 -22.55 -40.02
CA GLU A 59 15.04 -22.67 -40.34
C GLU A 59 15.90 -21.94 -39.30
N ILE A 60 15.40 -20.82 -38.77
CA ILE A 60 16.04 -20.07 -37.69
C ILE A 60 15.98 -20.85 -36.38
N ALA A 61 14.79 -21.33 -36.00
CA ALA A 61 14.62 -22.15 -34.80
C ALA A 61 15.48 -23.42 -34.86
N GLU A 62 15.57 -24.08 -36.01
CA GLU A 62 16.42 -25.25 -36.24
C GLU A 62 17.91 -24.92 -36.12
N SER A 63 18.35 -23.81 -36.71
CA SER A 63 19.75 -23.34 -36.59
C SER A 63 20.12 -23.08 -35.13
N ILE A 64 19.24 -22.40 -34.38
CA ILE A 64 19.44 -22.11 -32.95
C ILE A 64 19.41 -23.40 -32.13
N ALA A 65 18.46 -24.30 -32.38
CA ALA A 65 18.35 -25.59 -31.67
C ALA A 65 19.62 -26.43 -31.85
N ASN A 66 20.16 -26.47 -33.07
CA ASN A 66 21.38 -27.22 -33.38
C ASN A 66 22.60 -26.65 -32.67
N GLU A 67 22.72 -25.32 -32.60
CA GLU A 67 23.80 -24.68 -31.84
C GLU A 67 23.63 -24.92 -30.33
N TYR A 68 22.41 -24.79 -29.82
CA TYR A 68 22.09 -25.03 -28.40
C TYR A 68 22.44 -26.46 -27.97
N LYS A 69 22.28 -27.46 -28.84
CA LYS A 69 22.63 -28.86 -28.56
C LYS A 69 24.12 -29.08 -28.33
N LYS A 70 25.01 -28.23 -28.86
CA LYS A 70 26.47 -28.35 -28.71
C LYS A 70 26.93 -28.01 -27.28
N GLU A 71 26.30 -27.02 -26.67
CA GLU A 71 26.60 -26.58 -25.30
C GLU A 71 25.30 -26.47 -24.49
N LYS A 72 24.74 -27.62 -24.11
CA LYS A 72 23.55 -27.64 -23.26
C LYS A 72 23.86 -27.08 -21.88
N GLY A 73 23.07 -26.11 -21.44
CA GLY A 73 23.07 -25.64 -20.06
C GLY A 73 22.69 -26.75 -19.06
N LYS A 74 22.94 -26.50 -17.77
CA LYS A 74 22.69 -27.48 -16.69
C LYS A 74 21.22 -27.92 -16.60
N PHE A 75 20.30 -27.03 -16.96
CA PHE A 75 18.87 -27.18 -16.69
C PHE A 75 18.06 -27.69 -17.88
N ILE A 76 18.68 -27.94 -19.04
CA ILE A 76 18.00 -28.36 -20.26
C ILE A 76 18.39 -29.80 -20.62
N MET A 77 17.39 -30.65 -20.84
CA MET A 77 17.57 -32.01 -21.33
C MET A 77 17.53 -32.04 -22.86
N GLU A 78 16.50 -31.42 -23.44
CA GLU A 78 16.26 -31.39 -24.88
C GLU A 78 15.86 -30.00 -25.36
N VAL A 79 16.21 -29.71 -26.61
CA VAL A 79 15.77 -28.54 -27.34
C VAL A 79 15.34 -28.98 -28.75
N SER A 80 14.18 -28.54 -29.19
CA SER A 80 13.60 -28.90 -30.47
C SER A 80 13.01 -27.67 -31.18
N ALA A 81 13.18 -27.62 -32.49
CA ALA A 81 12.54 -26.61 -33.33
C ALA A 81 11.17 -27.15 -33.77
N HIS A 82 10.11 -26.42 -33.45
CA HIS A 82 8.77 -26.76 -33.92
C HIS A 82 8.56 -26.21 -35.33
N SER A 83 7.84 -26.93 -36.19
CA SER A 83 7.59 -26.59 -37.60
C SER A 83 6.99 -25.20 -37.80
N SER A 84 6.26 -24.68 -36.82
CA SER A 84 5.72 -23.33 -36.85
C SER A 84 6.76 -22.23 -36.67
N GLY A 85 7.92 -22.50 -36.06
CA GLY A 85 8.97 -21.51 -35.78
C GLY A 85 9.25 -21.26 -34.29
N TYR A 86 8.55 -21.95 -33.38
CA TYR A 86 8.89 -21.95 -31.96
C TYR A 86 10.13 -22.79 -31.69
N LEU A 87 10.87 -22.38 -30.67
CA LEU A 87 11.92 -23.17 -30.05
C LEU A 87 11.41 -23.71 -28.72
N ASN A 88 11.42 -25.02 -28.56
CA ASN A 88 10.84 -25.74 -27.44
C ASN A 88 11.94 -26.41 -26.62
N PHE A 89 11.74 -26.48 -25.30
CA PHE A 89 12.73 -27.01 -24.37
C PHE A 89 12.10 -27.99 -23.40
N VAL A 90 12.75 -29.14 -23.23
CA VAL A 90 12.46 -30.09 -22.15
C VAL A 90 13.51 -29.89 -21.07
N ALA A 91 13.03 -29.68 -19.85
CA ALA A 91 13.87 -29.38 -18.71
C ALA A 91 14.53 -30.66 -18.17
N ASN A 92 15.76 -30.51 -17.68
CA ASN A 92 16.40 -31.55 -16.89
C ASN A 92 15.81 -31.55 -15.47
N HIS A 93 14.67 -32.25 -15.31
CA HIS A 93 13.95 -32.31 -14.03
C HIS A 93 14.84 -32.80 -12.88
N ALA A 94 15.74 -33.77 -13.09
CA ALA A 94 16.63 -34.24 -12.04
C ALA A 94 17.54 -33.12 -11.51
N SER A 95 18.12 -32.32 -12.41
CA SER A 95 18.94 -31.15 -12.05
C SER A 95 18.13 -30.01 -11.43
N LEU A 96 16.92 -29.75 -11.94
CA LEU A 96 16.02 -28.75 -11.39
C LEU A 96 15.56 -29.14 -9.99
N ILE A 97 15.00 -30.35 -9.80
CA ILE A 97 14.50 -30.85 -8.51
C ILE A 97 15.59 -30.78 -7.45
N ARG A 98 16.81 -31.28 -7.73
CA ARG A 98 17.93 -31.16 -6.79
C ARG A 98 18.20 -29.71 -6.39
N SER A 99 18.16 -28.79 -7.35
CA SER A 99 18.39 -27.36 -7.09
C SER A 99 17.22 -26.73 -6.31
N VAL A 100 15.97 -27.12 -6.58
CA VAL A 100 14.77 -26.67 -5.86
C VAL A 100 14.83 -27.12 -4.42
N ILE A 101 14.96 -28.42 -4.19
CA ILE A 101 14.93 -29.01 -2.84
C ILE A 101 16.06 -28.44 -1.99
N ARG A 102 17.26 -28.28 -2.57
CA ARG A 102 18.35 -27.59 -1.87
C ARG A 102 17.97 -26.16 -1.50
N SER A 103 17.40 -25.39 -2.43
CA SER A 103 17.02 -23.99 -2.18
C SER A 103 15.84 -23.85 -1.22
N SER A 104 14.88 -24.78 -1.23
CA SER A 104 13.66 -24.71 -0.42
C SER A 104 13.88 -24.94 1.07
N THR A 105 15.06 -25.46 1.44
CA THR A 105 15.47 -25.59 2.85
C THR A 105 16.07 -24.30 3.43
N GLN A 106 16.32 -23.28 2.59
CA GLN A 106 16.89 -22.01 3.03
C GLN A 106 15.76 -21.06 3.48
N GLU A 107 15.99 -20.28 4.53
CA GLU A 107 15.00 -19.32 5.06
C GLU A 107 14.59 -18.26 4.02
N ASN A 108 15.52 -17.89 3.16
CA ASN A 108 15.31 -16.95 2.07
C ASN A 108 14.69 -17.59 0.81
N TYR A 109 14.19 -18.82 0.87
CA TYR A 109 13.52 -19.41 -0.30
C TYR A 109 12.35 -18.53 -0.77
N GLY A 110 12.28 -18.32 -2.09
CA GLY A 110 11.28 -17.43 -2.71
C GLY A 110 11.61 -15.94 -2.59
N GLN A 111 12.67 -15.55 -1.87
CA GLN A 111 13.13 -14.17 -1.81
C GLN A 111 13.76 -13.77 -3.15
N ILE A 112 13.42 -12.58 -3.62
CA ILE A 112 13.96 -12.02 -4.86
C ILE A 112 14.34 -10.56 -4.61
N ASP A 113 15.55 -10.16 -4.99
CA ASP A 113 15.97 -8.76 -4.84
C ASP A 113 15.52 -7.93 -6.04
N ILE A 114 14.20 -7.71 -6.16
CA ILE A 114 13.63 -6.77 -7.13
C ILE A 114 13.61 -5.36 -6.54
N GLY A 115 13.29 -5.27 -5.25
CA GLY A 115 13.11 -4.01 -4.55
C GLY A 115 14.40 -3.25 -4.29
N LYS A 116 15.57 -3.90 -4.20
CA LYS A 116 16.86 -3.23 -3.99
C LYS A 116 16.85 -2.27 -2.79
N ASN A 117 16.09 -2.61 -1.74
CA ASN A 117 15.81 -1.76 -0.57
C ASN A 117 15.16 -0.41 -0.90
N SER A 118 14.48 -0.27 -2.04
CA SER A 118 13.61 0.88 -2.32
C SER A 118 12.49 0.95 -1.28
N LYS A 119 12.14 2.19 -0.90
CA LYS A 119 11.20 2.44 0.19
C LYS A 119 9.78 2.42 -0.31
N ILE A 120 8.94 1.59 0.29
CA ILE A 120 7.51 1.54 0.01
C ILE A 120 6.75 1.77 1.30
N VAL A 121 5.77 2.66 1.24
CA VAL A 121 4.80 2.84 2.31
C VAL A 121 3.54 2.05 1.96
N ILE A 122 3.05 1.26 2.90
CA ILE A 122 1.74 0.61 2.81
C ILE A 122 0.88 1.15 3.93
N GLU A 123 -0.23 1.79 3.58
CA GLU A 123 -1.28 2.14 4.52
C GLU A 123 -2.43 1.13 4.40
N HIS A 124 -2.84 0.55 5.52
CA HIS A 124 -4.00 -0.32 5.57
C HIS A 124 -4.66 -0.27 6.95
N THR A 125 -5.83 -0.89 7.06
CA THR A 125 -6.73 -0.84 8.22
C THR A 125 -7.50 0.47 8.27
N SER A 126 -6.84 1.56 8.68
CA SER A 126 -7.36 2.93 8.68
C SER A 126 -8.82 3.05 9.12
N VAL A 127 -9.17 2.42 10.24
CA VAL A 127 -10.54 2.40 10.77
C VAL A 127 -10.68 3.44 11.87
N ASN A 128 -11.77 4.19 11.81
CA ASN A 128 -12.10 5.15 12.85
C ASN A 128 -12.15 4.48 14.24
N PRO A 129 -11.56 5.11 15.27
CA PRO A 129 -11.45 4.54 16.60
C PRO A 129 -12.75 4.75 17.41
N ASN A 130 -13.90 4.39 16.83
CA ASN A 130 -15.21 4.50 17.47
C ASN A 130 -15.94 3.17 17.67
N LYS A 131 -15.45 2.09 17.04
CA LYS A 131 -16.13 0.79 17.01
C LYS A 131 -15.16 -0.38 16.92
N ALA A 132 -15.67 -1.58 17.20
CA ALA A 132 -14.97 -2.83 16.93
C ALA A 132 -14.78 -3.09 15.42
N LEU A 133 -13.73 -3.86 15.09
CA LEU A 133 -13.48 -4.29 13.72
C LEU A 133 -14.46 -5.39 13.30
N HIS A 134 -15.07 -5.26 12.11
CA HIS A 134 -15.93 -6.29 11.51
C HIS A 134 -15.29 -6.92 10.26
N VAL A 135 -15.93 -7.94 9.68
CA VAL A 135 -15.41 -8.70 8.52
C VAL A 135 -14.98 -7.82 7.33
N GLY A 136 -15.70 -6.72 7.08
CA GLY A 136 -15.30 -5.73 6.08
C GLY A 136 -13.90 -5.13 6.32
N HIS A 137 -13.54 -4.81 7.57
CA HIS A 137 -12.20 -4.32 7.90
C HIS A 137 -11.15 -5.44 7.86
N VAL A 138 -11.54 -6.67 8.21
CA VAL A 138 -10.66 -7.84 8.14
C VAL A 138 -10.15 -8.05 6.70
N ARG A 139 -10.99 -7.81 5.69
CA ARG A 139 -10.55 -7.83 4.28
C ARG A 139 -9.39 -6.88 4.04
N ASN A 140 -9.52 -5.63 4.48
CA ASN A 140 -8.49 -4.61 4.30
C ASN A 140 -7.18 -5.00 5.02
N ILE A 141 -7.30 -5.44 6.28
CA ILE A 141 -6.16 -5.89 7.10
C ILE A 141 -5.39 -7.03 6.41
N ILE A 142 -6.10 -8.07 5.96
CA ILE A 142 -5.47 -9.24 5.33
C ILE A 142 -4.82 -8.88 4.00
N ILE A 143 -5.48 -8.09 3.15
CA ILE A 143 -4.92 -7.68 1.86
C ILE A 143 -3.65 -6.84 2.10
N GLY A 144 -3.72 -5.85 2.99
CA GLY A 144 -2.58 -4.99 3.32
C GLY A 144 -1.39 -5.76 3.85
N ASP A 145 -1.61 -6.59 4.88
CA ASP A 145 -0.54 -7.41 5.48
C ASP A 145 0.03 -8.43 4.49
N THR A 146 -0.79 -8.97 3.57
CA THR A 146 -0.30 -9.87 2.51
C THR A 146 0.62 -9.13 1.53
N ILE A 147 0.24 -7.91 1.11
CA ILE A 147 1.08 -7.09 0.22
C ILE A 147 2.39 -6.72 0.93
N VAL A 148 2.35 -6.37 2.23
CA VAL A 148 3.55 -6.13 3.05
C VAL A 148 4.50 -7.32 2.97
N ARG A 149 4.02 -8.54 3.26
CA ARG A 149 4.84 -9.75 3.24
C ARG A 149 5.42 -10.06 1.87
N ILE A 150 4.64 -9.87 0.80
CA ILE A 150 5.10 -10.08 -0.58
C ILE A 150 6.23 -9.09 -0.92
N LEU A 151 6.06 -7.80 -0.62
CA LEU A 151 7.05 -6.77 -0.93
C LEU A 151 8.32 -6.92 -0.08
N GLN A 152 8.20 -7.28 1.20
CA GLN A 152 9.36 -7.63 2.03
C GLN A 152 10.11 -8.83 1.45
N LYS A 153 9.40 -9.86 0.99
CA LYS A 153 10.01 -11.02 0.30
C LYS A 153 10.64 -10.64 -1.05
N ALA A 154 10.23 -9.51 -1.63
CA ALA A 154 10.84 -8.90 -2.81
C ALA A 154 11.97 -7.89 -2.49
N CYS A 155 12.46 -7.86 -1.23
CA CYS A 155 13.53 -6.97 -0.74
C CYS A 155 13.24 -5.46 -0.86
N TYR A 156 11.99 -5.04 -0.63
CA TYR A 156 11.66 -3.64 -0.40
C TYR A 156 11.80 -3.26 1.09
N ASP A 157 12.19 -2.02 1.40
CA ASP A 157 12.07 -1.44 2.74
C ASP A 157 10.62 -0.96 2.92
N VAL A 158 9.78 -1.84 3.49
CA VAL A 158 8.34 -1.59 3.64
C VAL A 158 8.07 -0.94 4.99
N ARG A 159 7.40 0.23 4.97
CA ARG A 159 6.85 0.91 6.14
C ARG A 159 5.35 0.77 6.17
N VAL A 160 4.82 0.23 7.27
CA VAL A 160 3.39 -0.04 7.44
C VAL A 160 2.76 1.04 8.31
N LEU A 161 1.79 1.76 7.75
CA LEU A 161 1.08 2.83 8.42
C LEU A 161 -0.37 2.43 8.72
N ASN A 162 -0.87 2.91 9.85
CA ASN A 162 -2.28 2.85 10.19
C ASN A 162 -2.77 4.27 10.52
N TYR A 163 -3.63 4.82 9.65
CA TYR A 163 -4.19 6.14 9.85
C TYR A 163 -5.34 6.10 10.85
N ILE A 164 -5.31 6.98 11.86
CA ILE A 164 -6.29 7.04 12.94
C ILE A 164 -7.01 8.39 12.89
N ASP A 165 -8.28 8.39 12.48
CA ASP A 165 -9.12 9.59 12.52
C ASP A 165 -9.67 9.82 13.93
N ASP A 166 -8.83 10.42 14.79
CA ASP A 166 -9.13 10.72 16.20
C ASP A 166 -9.87 12.05 16.41
N SER A 167 -10.10 12.83 15.36
CA SER A 167 -10.80 14.12 15.39
C SER A 167 -12.08 14.14 14.54
N GLY A 168 -12.46 13.01 13.93
CA GLY A 168 -13.60 12.91 13.04
C GLY A 168 -14.98 12.83 13.71
N LEU A 169 -16.01 12.82 12.86
CA LEU A 169 -17.43 12.84 13.26
C LEU A 169 -17.80 11.68 14.20
N GLN A 170 -17.33 10.49 13.89
CA GLN A 170 -17.68 9.28 14.64
C GLN A 170 -17.07 9.26 16.05
N VAL A 171 -15.89 9.86 16.22
CA VAL A 171 -15.29 10.07 17.54
C VAL A 171 -16.07 11.13 18.32
N ALA A 172 -16.49 12.22 17.65
CA ALA A 172 -17.35 13.21 18.27
C ALA A 172 -18.69 12.61 18.74
N ASP A 173 -19.30 11.70 17.97
CA ASP A 173 -20.55 11.02 18.33
C ASP A 173 -20.43 10.21 19.62
N ILE A 174 -19.36 9.42 19.79
CA ILE A 174 -19.17 8.66 21.03
C ILE A 174 -18.86 9.59 22.23
N ILE A 175 -18.17 10.71 22.01
CA ILE A 175 -17.93 11.71 23.05
C ILE A 175 -19.24 12.38 23.47
N VAL A 176 -20.13 12.71 22.53
CA VAL A 176 -21.49 13.16 22.84
C VAL A 176 -22.20 12.14 23.71
N GLY A 177 -22.08 10.85 23.37
CA GLY A 177 -22.64 9.76 24.17
C GLY A 177 -22.20 9.77 25.62
N PHE A 178 -20.90 9.86 25.87
CA PHE A 178 -20.37 9.84 27.23
C PHE A 178 -20.63 11.14 28.01
N ARG A 179 -20.62 12.30 27.35
CA ARG A 179 -20.78 13.60 28.04
C ARG A 179 -22.23 14.02 28.22
N TYR A 180 -23.08 13.71 27.24
CA TYR A 180 -24.45 14.23 27.16
C TYR A 180 -25.50 13.13 26.99
N GLY A 181 -25.11 11.95 26.50
CA GLY A 181 -26.01 10.81 26.28
C GLY A 181 -26.35 9.99 27.53
N GLY A 182 -25.66 10.23 28.65
CA GLY A 182 -25.83 9.48 29.89
C GLY A 182 -25.15 8.11 29.91
N PHE A 183 -24.25 7.83 28.95
CA PHE A 183 -23.51 6.57 28.90
C PHE A 183 -22.34 6.56 29.89
N SER A 184 -22.16 5.43 30.57
CA SER A 184 -21.00 5.18 31.45
C SER A 184 -19.71 5.16 30.64
N ARG A 185 -18.61 5.67 31.21
CA ARG A 185 -17.28 5.54 30.59
C ARG A 185 -16.74 4.12 30.63
N GLU A 186 -17.24 3.30 31.55
CA GLU A 186 -16.87 1.90 31.66
C GLU A 186 -17.92 1.02 30.97
N PRO A 187 -17.48 0.03 30.17
CA PRO A 187 -18.38 -0.87 29.48
C PRO A 187 -19.07 -1.83 30.48
N PRO A 188 -20.24 -2.37 30.14
CA PRO A 188 -20.86 -3.45 30.89
C PRO A 188 -19.88 -4.63 31.11
N LYS A 189 -20.01 -5.32 32.25
CA LYS A 189 -19.11 -6.42 32.63
C LYS A 189 -19.02 -7.48 31.53
N GLY A 190 -17.80 -7.74 31.06
CA GLY A 190 -17.51 -8.74 30.02
C GLY A 190 -17.61 -8.23 28.58
N GLN A 191 -18.01 -6.97 28.37
CA GLN A 191 -18.02 -6.35 27.05
C GLN A 191 -16.71 -5.61 26.79
N LYS A 192 -16.13 -5.82 25.59
CA LYS A 192 -14.95 -5.05 25.14
C LYS A 192 -15.32 -3.60 24.88
N PHE A 193 -14.37 -2.70 25.10
CA PHE A 193 -14.62 -1.25 24.99
C PHE A 193 -14.98 -0.81 23.56
N ASP A 194 -14.27 -1.31 22.55
CA ASP A 194 -14.55 -1.03 21.13
C ASP A 194 -15.95 -1.49 20.70
N HIS A 195 -16.41 -2.65 21.21
CA HIS A 195 -17.78 -3.12 20.99
C HIS A 195 -18.80 -2.22 21.69
N TYR A 196 -18.53 -1.81 22.93
CA TYR A 196 -19.44 -0.94 23.68
C TYR A 196 -19.62 0.43 22.99
N CYS A 197 -18.53 1.06 22.56
CA CYS A 197 -18.55 2.32 21.83
C CYS A 197 -19.34 2.21 20.52
N GLY A 198 -19.09 1.14 19.73
CA GLY A 198 -19.72 0.96 18.42
C GLY A 198 -21.17 0.50 18.50
N ASP A 199 -21.43 -0.58 19.23
CA ASP A 199 -22.72 -1.30 19.18
C ASP A 199 -23.78 -0.65 20.07
N ILE A 200 -23.36 0.11 21.09
CA ILE A 200 -24.28 0.73 22.06
C ILE A 200 -24.21 2.25 21.97
N VAL A 201 -23.07 2.86 22.30
CA VAL A 201 -22.99 4.33 22.44
C VAL A 201 -23.26 5.02 21.11
N TYR A 202 -22.55 4.65 20.05
CA TYR A 202 -22.67 5.27 18.73
C TYR A 202 -24.07 5.08 18.13
N VAL A 203 -24.60 3.86 18.15
CA VAL A 203 -25.95 3.55 17.61
C VAL A 203 -27.01 4.40 18.31
N ASN A 204 -27.03 4.41 19.64
CA ASN A 204 -28.03 5.15 20.40
C ASN A 204 -27.95 6.67 20.17
N ILE A 205 -26.74 7.22 20.08
CA ILE A 205 -26.57 8.66 19.86
C ILE A 205 -26.96 9.06 18.45
N THR A 206 -26.65 8.23 17.46
CA THR A 206 -27.04 8.46 16.08
C THR A 206 -28.57 8.55 15.96
N GLU A 207 -29.30 7.63 16.60
CA GLU A 207 -30.77 7.65 16.64
C GLU A 207 -31.32 8.87 17.39
N ARG A 208 -30.67 9.29 18.49
CA ARG A 208 -31.12 10.45 19.28
C ARG A 208 -30.97 11.78 18.53
N TYR A 209 -30.07 11.91 17.56
CA TYR A 209 -29.99 13.16 16.78
C TYR A 209 -31.28 13.48 16.00
N GLU A 210 -32.08 12.47 15.65
CA GLU A 210 -33.35 12.69 14.95
C GLU A 210 -34.42 13.32 15.86
N THR A 211 -34.29 13.13 17.18
CA THR A 211 -35.29 13.53 18.17
C THR A 211 -34.82 14.63 19.10
N ASP A 212 -33.51 14.90 19.16
CA ASP A 212 -32.90 15.97 19.97
C ASP A 212 -31.87 16.78 19.14
N PRO A 213 -32.30 17.90 18.53
CA PRO A 213 -31.41 18.80 17.79
C PRO A 213 -30.27 19.40 18.63
N THR A 214 -30.43 19.49 19.95
CA THR A 214 -29.40 20.09 20.82
C THR A 214 -28.13 19.23 20.85
N LEU A 215 -28.24 17.91 20.68
CA LEU A 215 -27.09 17.02 20.58
C LEU A 215 -26.27 17.29 19.31
N ALA A 216 -26.91 17.65 18.20
CA ALA A 216 -26.20 17.97 16.96
C ALA A 216 -25.37 19.26 17.09
N GLU A 217 -25.86 20.24 17.86
CA GLU A 217 -25.08 21.43 18.22
C GLU A 217 -23.87 21.05 19.11
N LYS A 218 -24.08 20.17 20.11
CA LYS A 218 -22.98 19.67 20.95
C LYS A 218 -21.91 18.93 20.16
N ARG A 219 -22.31 18.10 19.19
CA ARG A 219 -21.36 17.42 18.29
C ARG A 219 -20.51 18.42 17.52
N SER A 220 -21.14 19.47 16.98
CA SER A 220 -20.43 20.49 16.20
C SER A 220 -19.40 21.24 17.05
N LEU A 221 -19.73 21.52 18.33
CA LEU A 221 -18.79 22.09 19.29
C LEU A 221 -17.65 21.11 19.62
N ILE A 222 -17.96 19.85 19.87
CA ILE A 222 -16.95 18.81 20.17
C ILE A 222 -15.96 18.65 19.01
N LEU A 223 -16.43 18.61 17.76
CA LEU A 223 -15.56 18.53 16.58
C LEU A 223 -14.53 19.66 16.55
N LYS A 224 -14.99 20.90 16.75
CA LYS A 224 -14.11 22.07 16.79
C LYS A 224 -13.08 21.95 17.91
N GLU A 225 -13.52 21.52 19.10
CA GLU A 225 -12.64 21.30 20.25
C GLU A 225 -11.61 20.19 20.01
N LEU A 226 -11.98 19.10 19.31
CA LEU A 226 -11.06 18.01 18.92
C LEU A 226 -10.00 18.49 17.93
N GLU A 227 -10.39 19.28 16.93
CA GLU A 227 -9.44 19.87 15.97
C GLU A 227 -8.44 20.80 16.68
N GLU A 228 -8.92 21.68 17.58
CA GLU A 228 -8.09 22.60 18.37
C GLU A 228 -7.14 21.89 19.35
N GLY A 229 -7.61 20.82 20.00
CA GLY A 229 -6.77 19.92 20.80
C GLY A 229 -6.45 20.34 22.23
N THR A 230 -6.75 21.58 22.63
CA THR A 230 -6.36 22.12 23.94
C THR A 230 -7.44 21.99 25.02
N SER A 231 -8.68 21.69 24.64
CA SER A 231 -9.81 21.64 25.57
C SER A 231 -9.82 20.36 26.44
N GLU A 232 -10.59 20.38 27.52
CA GLU A 232 -10.83 19.19 28.33
C GLU A 232 -11.56 18.09 27.52
N THR A 233 -12.45 18.49 26.61
CA THR A 233 -13.10 17.56 25.67
C THR A 233 -12.09 16.90 24.74
N ALA A 234 -11.09 17.63 24.26
CA ALA A 234 -10.06 17.07 23.39
C ALA A 234 -9.21 16.03 24.13
N LYS A 235 -8.81 16.31 25.37
CA LYS A 235 -8.11 15.35 26.24
C LYS A 235 -8.96 14.11 26.50
N PHE A 236 -10.24 14.30 26.75
CA PHE A 236 -11.19 13.21 26.92
C PHE A 236 -11.35 12.39 25.62
N GLY A 237 -11.37 13.05 24.47
CA GLY A 237 -11.41 12.39 23.16
C GLY A 237 -10.19 11.52 22.91
N ASP A 238 -8.98 12.01 23.20
CA ASP A 238 -7.74 11.22 23.09
C ASP A 238 -7.79 9.96 23.98
N GLU A 239 -8.27 10.09 25.23
CA GLU A 239 -8.42 8.94 26.14
C GLU A 239 -9.37 7.87 25.58
N ILE A 240 -10.55 8.28 25.12
CA ILE A 240 -11.57 7.37 24.58
C ILE A 240 -11.07 6.72 23.29
N THR A 241 -10.50 7.50 22.37
CA THR A 241 -9.91 7.01 21.12
C THR A 241 -8.84 5.95 21.39
N ARG A 242 -7.92 6.21 22.34
CA ARG A 242 -6.87 5.25 22.69
C ARG A 242 -7.43 3.93 23.23
N LYS A 243 -8.44 3.98 24.09
CA LYS A 243 -9.11 2.77 24.61
C LYS A 243 -9.75 1.94 23.50
N VAL A 244 -10.40 2.57 22.51
CA VAL A 244 -10.95 1.84 21.36
C VAL A 244 -9.83 1.27 20.49
N LEU A 245 -8.82 2.09 20.19
CA LEU A 245 -7.68 1.70 19.35
C LEU A 245 -6.90 0.52 19.94
N GLU A 246 -6.72 0.46 21.26
CA GLU A 246 -6.09 -0.67 21.92
C GLU A 246 -6.81 -2.01 21.64
N GLU A 247 -8.14 -2.03 21.67
CA GLU A 247 -8.93 -3.23 21.39
C GLU A 247 -8.93 -3.59 19.89
N GLN A 248 -8.90 -2.59 19.01
CA GLN A 248 -8.72 -2.77 17.57
C GLN A 248 -7.33 -3.38 17.27
N LEU A 249 -6.26 -2.84 17.84
CA LEU A 249 -4.89 -3.33 17.66
C LEU A 249 -4.73 -4.77 18.18
N LYS A 250 -5.32 -5.12 19.33
CA LYS A 250 -5.37 -6.51 19.82
C LYS A 250 -5.98 -7.45 18.79
N THR A 251 -7.01 -7.00 18.07
CA THR A 251 -7.65 -7.77 16.99
C THR A 251 -6.74 -7.90 15.78
N CYS A 252 -6.11 -6.80 15.32
CA CYS A 252 -5.15 -6.83 14.22
C CYS A 252 -3.95 -7.75 14.51
N TRP A 253 -3.35 -7.66 15.70
CA TRP A 253 -2.24 -8.51 16.12
C TRP A 253 -2.63 -9.99 16.23
N ARG A 254 -3.89 -10.29 16.58
CA ARG A 254 -4.39 -11.67 16.57
C ARG A 254 -4.51 -12.23 15.15
N LEU A 255 -4.72 -11.36 14.16
CA LEU A 255 -4.71 -11.72 12.74
C LEU A 255 -3.30 -11.77 12.13
N GLY A 256 -2.27 -11.41 12.90
CA GLY A 256 -0.87 -11.41 12.47
C GLY A 256 -0.41 -10.11 11.80
N ALA A 257 -1.31 -9.12 11.64
CA ALA A 257 -0.97 -7.81 11.11
C ALA A 257 -0.22 -6.97 12.14
N THR A 258 0.74 -6.18 11.67
CA THR A 258 1.63 -5.34 12.50
C THR A 258 1.91 -4.04 11.77
N TYR A 259 2.21 -2.99 12.52
CA TYR A 259 2.35 -1.63 11.98
C TYR A 259 3.66 -1.02 12.44
N ASP A 260 4.25 -0.13 11.65
CA ASP A 260 5.44 0.61 12.05
C ASP A 260 5.08 1.96 12.67
N CYS A 261 4.02 2.62 12.19
CA CYS A 261 3.56 3.90 12.73
C CYS A 261 2.03 4.06 12.71
N LEU A 262 1.49 4.62 13.78
CA LEU A 262 0.13 5.15 13.88
C LEU A 262 0.16 6.64 13.54
N ASN A 263 -0.64 7.03 12.55
CA ASN A 263 -0.72 8.42 12.09
C ASN A 263 -2.06 9.02 12.51
N PHE A 264 -2.05 9.86 13.54
CA PHE A 264 -3.26 10.50 14.05
C PHE A 264 -3.65 11.74 13.23
N GLU A 265 -4.91 11.82 12.81
CA GLU A 265 -5.48 12.96 12.07
C GLU A 265 -5.29 14.26 12.83
N SER A 266 -5.50 14.26 14.14
CA SER A 266 -5.33 15.45 14.96
C SER A 266 -3.91 16.03 14.89
N GLN A 267 -2.90 15.16 14.78
CA GLN A 267 -1.51 15.59 14.59
C GLN A 267 -1.32 16.14 13.18
N ILE A 268 -1.92 15.52 12.16
CA ILE A 268 -1.85 15.97 10.77
C ILE A 268 -2.49 17.35 10.60
N VAL A 269 -3.69 17.56 11.14
CA VAL A 269 -4.39 18.86 11.10
C VAL A 269 -3.56 19.95 11.76
N ARG A 270 -2.98 19.67 12.93
CA ARG A 270 -2.20 20.65 13.71
C ARG A 270 -0.77 20.88 13.19
N SER A 271 -0.29 20.03 12.28
CA SER A 271 1.09 20.07 11.76
C SER A 271 1.38 21.18 10.74
N ASN A 272 0.35 21.91 10.29
CA ASN A 272 0.42 22.86 9.17
C ASN A 272 0.81 22.23 7.80
N LEU A 273 0.74 20.90 7.63
CA LEU A 273 1.03 20.26 6.34
C LEU A 273 0.14 20.80 5.21
N TRP A 274 -1.14 21.09 5.48
CA TRP A 274 -2.04 21.70 4.50
C TRP A 274 -1.52 23.02 3.95
N ARG A 275 -1.14 23.94 4.83
CA ARG A 275 -0.58 25.24 4.42
C ARG A 275 0.66 25.06 3.55
N ASN A 276 1.55 24.15 3.93
CA ASN A 276 2.80 23.90 3.21
C ASN A 276 2.56 23.32 1.81
N VAL A 277 1.67 22.33 1.69
CA VAL A 277 1.36 21.72 0.38
C VAL A 277 0.57 22.66 -0.51
N PHE A 278 -0.35 23.43 0.06
CA PHE A 278 -1.13 24.42 -0.67
C PHE A 278 -0.25 25.48 -1.32
N GLU A 279 0.66 26.11 -0.55
CA GLU A 279 1.57 27.12 -1.11
C GLU A 279 2.51 26.52 -2.16
N ARG A 280 2.93 25.26 -1.98
CA ARG A 280 3.75 24.57 -2.98
C ARG A 280 2.97 24.33 -4.28
N MET A 281 1.76 23.78 -4.20
CA MET A 281 0.89 23.59 -5.37
C MET A 281 0.64 24.92 -6.09
N ARG A 282 0.40 25.99 -5.34
CA ARG A 282 0.22 27.34 -5.88
C ARG A 282 1.48 27.85 -6.58
N SER A 283 2.66 27.72 -5.97
CA SER A 283 3.92 28.17 -6.56
C SER A 283 4.31 27.39 -7.82
N MET A 284 3.88 26.13 -7.93
CA MET A 284 4.11 25.26 -9.08
C MET A 284 3.06 25.48 -10.19
N GLY A 285 2.05 26.30 -9.95
CA GLY A 285 0.95 26.52 -10.90
C GLY A 285 0.02 25.32 -11.07
N ILE A 286 0.01 24.37 -10.11
CA ILE A 286 -0.88 23.19 -10.12
C ILE A 286 -2.31 23.60 -9.77
N ILE A 287 -2.46 24.57 -8.86
CA ILE A 287 -3.75 25.11 -8.44
C ILE A 287 -3.86 26.58 -8.84
N GLU A 288 -5.06 26.99 -9.20
CA GLU A 288 -5.37 28.37 -9.56
C GLU A 288 -6.65 28.85 -8.86
N LEU A 289 -6.73 30.17 -8.66
CA LEU A 289 -7.93 30.82 -8.16
C LEU A 289 -8.83 31.13 -9.34
N GLU A 290 -10.00 30.49 -9.38
CA GLU A 290 -10.99 30.71 -10.43
C GLU A 290 -11.67 32.07 -10.21
N LYS A 291 -11.61 32.96 -11.21
CA LYS A 291 -12.10 34.35 -11.08
C LYS A 291 -13.55 34.52 -11.52
N GLU A 292 -14.00 33.68 -12.44
CA GLU A 292 -15.30 33.79 -13.11
C GLU A 292 -15.87 32.39 -13.34
N GLY A 293 -17.20 32.26 -13.45
CA GLY A 293 -17.87 30.97 -13.66
C GLY A 293 -18.44 30.35 -12.39
N LYS A 294 -18.80 29.05 -12.48
CA LYS A 294 -19.55 28.33 -11.44
C LYS A 294 -18.78 28.17 -10.13
N ASN A 295 -17.44 28.20 -10.17
CA ASN A 295 -16.58 28.08 -8.99
C ASN A 295 -15.83 29.40 -8.69
N ALA A 296 -16.33 30.55 -9.14
CA ALA A 296 -15.68 31.83 -8.88
C ALA A 296 -15.34 32.03 -7.39
N GLY A 297 -14.10 32.44 -7.11
CA GLY A 297 -13.54 32.57 -5.78
C GLY A 297 -12.99 31.28 -5.17
N CYS A 298 -13.06 30.13 -5.86
CA CYS A 298 -12.53 28.86 -5.38
C CYS A 298 -11.10 28.61 -5.88
N TRP A 299 -10.30 27.90 -5.09
CA TRP A 299 -9.05 27.31 -5.57
C TRP A 299 -9.31 25.94 -6.17
N VAL A 300 -8.90 25.75 -7.42
CA VAL A 300 -9.18 24.55 -8.21
C VAL A 300 -7.92 23.91 -8.78
N ILE A 301 -7.96 22.60 -8.98
CA ILE A 301 -7.08 21.89 -9.90
C ILE A 301 -7.82 21.78 -11.23
N LYS A 302 -7.22 22.30 -12.30
CA LYS A 302 -7.78 22.15 -13.64
C LYS A 302 -7.68 20.73 -14.12
N ALA A 303 -8.79 20.20 -14.60
CA ALA A 303 -8.82 18.89 -15.24
C ALA A 303 -8.82 19.05 -16.76
N GLU A 304 -8.08 18.18 -17.47
CA GLU A 304 -7.98 18.25 -18.94
C GLU A 304 -9.27 17.77 -19.62
N SER A 305 -10.00 16.83 -19.00
CA SER A 305 -11.17 16.17 -19.59
C SER A 305 -12.41 16.11 -18.69
N ASP A 306 -12.29 16.49 -17.41
CA ASP A 306 -13.34 16.43 -16.40
C ASP A 306 -13.65 17.82 -15.83
N ASP A 307 -14.69 17.92 -15.00
CA ASP A 307 -14.95 19.11 -14.20
C ASP A 307 -13.79 19.40 -13.22
N ASP A 308 -13.40 20.67 -13.15
CA ASP A 308 -12.40 21.20 -12.23
C ASP A 308 -12.66 20.77 -10.78
N LYS A 309 -11.58 20.40 -10.09
CA LYS A 309 -11.66 19.91 -8.71
C LYS A 309 -11.44 21.05 -7.73
N VAL A 310 -12.49 21.45 -7.03
CA VAL A 310 -12.44 22.46 -5.97
C VAL A 310 -11.70 21.91 -4.74
N LEU A 311 -10.60 22.57 -4.38
CA LEU A 311 -9.84 22.30 -3.15
C LEU A 311 -10.28 23.23 -2.01
N VAL A 312 -10.44 24.51 -2.30
CA VAL A 312 -10.88 25.52 -1.32
C VAL A 312 -12.05 26.28 -1.91
N ARG A 313 -13.17 26.29 -1.20
CA ARG A 313 -14.37 27.04 -1.60
C ARG A 313 -14.16 28.55 -1.42
N SER A 314 -15.02 29.35 -2.04
CA SER A 314 -14.98 30.82 -1.94
C SER A 314 -15.12 31.35 -0.51
N ASN A 315 -15.73 30.58 0.39
CA ASN A 315 -15.82 30.89 1.82
C ASN A 315 -14.58 30.46 2.63
N GLY A 316 -13.51 29.98 1.97
CA GLY A 316 -12.27 29.53 2.60
C GLY A 316 -12.30 28.10 3.15
N THR A 317 -13.41 27.36 3.01
CA THR A 317 -13.51 25.99 3.51
C THR A 317 -12.76 25.02 2.59
N ALA A 318 -11.83 24.25 3.17
CA ALA A 318 -11.16 23.14 2.48
C ALA A 318 -12.12 21.96 2.25
N THR A 319 -12.09 21.38 1.06
CA THR A 319 -12.88 20.19 0.70
C THR A 319 -12.23 18.91 1.23
N TYR A 320 -12.94 17.78 1.18
CA TYR A 320 -12.37 16.48 1.54
C TYR A 320 -11.12 16.13 0.73
N ILE A 321 -11.13 16.45 -0.58
CA ILE A 321 -9.95 16.27 -1.45
C ILE A 321 -8.74 17.06 -0.92
N ALA A 322 -8.97 18.30 -0.47
CA ALA A 322 -7.93 19.12 0.13
C ALA A 322 -7.39 18.54 1.45
N LYS A 323 -8.20 17.81 2.22
CA LYS A 323 -7.77 17.19 3.48
C LYS A 323 -6.87 15.97 3.28
N ASP A 324 -7.02 15.23 2.19
CA ASP A 324 -6.22 14.02 1.92
C ASP A 324 -4.83 14.33 1.34
N ILE A 325 -4.71 15.40 0.55
CA ILE A 325 -3.47 15.79 -0.14
C ILE A 325 -2.26 15.94 0.82
N PRO A 326 -2.36 16.63 1.97
CA PRO A 326 -1.26 16.81 2.91
C PRO A 326 -0.65 15.50 3.38
N TYR A 327 -1.50 14.54 3.76
CA TYR A 327 -1.05 13.26 4.27
C TYR A 327 -0.45 12.40 3.16
N ALA A 328 -1.05 12.39 1.97
CA ALA A 328 -0.48 11.73 0.80
C ALA A 328 0.90 12.31 0.41
N ALA A 329 1.03 13.64 0.39
CA ALA A 329 2.27 14.32 0.06
C ALA A 329 3.36 14.08 1.13
N TRP A 330 2.98 14.01 2.40
CA TRP A 330 3.90 13.62 3.48
C TRP A 330 4.38 12.17 3.29
N LYS A 331 3.48 11.19 3.04
CA LYS A 331 3.86 9.78 2.81
C LYS A 331 4.87 9.62 1.67
N LEU A 332 4.76 10.44 0.62
CA LEU A 332 5.67 10.45 -0.54
C LEU A 332 6.97 11.23 -0.29
N GLY A 333 7.20 11.76 0.91
CA GLY A 333 8.38 12.57 1.22
C GLY A 333 8.45 13.89 0.44
N ILE A 334 7.34 14.34 -0.12
CA ILE A 334 7.26 15.61 -0.84
C ILE A 334 7.41 16.75 0.17
N LEU A 335 6.79 16.64 1.33
CA LEU A 335 6.81 17.65 2.37
C LEU A 335 7.92 17.37 3.40
N VAL A 336 8.44 18.44 4.02
CA VAL A 336 9.28 18.29 5.20
C VAL A 336 8.47 17.66 6.31
N ASP A 337 8.99 16.60 6.90
CA ASP A 337 8.32 15.86 7.96
C ASP A 337 8.24 16.69 9.27
N PRO A 338 7.03 17.14 9.66
CA PRO A 338 6.86 17.95 10.85
C PRO A 338 6.87 17.09 12.12
N PHE A 339 6.64 15.78 12.00
CA PHE A 339 6.38 14.92 13.15
C PHE A 339 7.66 14.48 13.86
N TYR A 340 7.57 14.41 15.18
CA TYR A 340 8.40 13.52 15.98
C TYR A 340 7.61 12.23 16.23
N TYR A 341 8.28 11.24 16.80
CA TYR A 341 7.71 9.92 17.03
C TYR A 341 7.96 9.47 18.45
N LYS A 342 6.89 9.03 19.11
CA LYS A 342 6.97 8.38 20.43
C LYS A 342 6.55 6.93 20.31
N GLN A 343 7.12 6.10 21.16
CA GLN A 343 6.76 4.69 21.24
C GLN A 343 5.33 4.57 21.78
N TYR A 344 4.45 3.95 21.01
CA TYR A 344 3.09 3.61 21.42
C TYR A 344 3.08 2.30 22.21
N SER A 345 3.66 1.24 21.64
CA SER A 345 3.79 -0.06 22.30
C SER A 345 4.90 -0.91 21.69
N ILE A 346 5.18 -2.05 22.31
CA ILE A 346 5.99 -3.12 21.71
C ILE A 346 5.02 -4.19 21.22
N GLN A 347 5.12 -4.54 19.94
CA GLN A 347 4.27 -5.55 19.29
C GLN A 347 4.75 -6.97 19.61
N ARG A 348 3.92 -7.97 19.30
CA ARG A 348 4.18 -9.38 19.62
C ARG A 348 5.47 -9.94 19.00
N ASP A 349 5.92 -9.35 17.90
CA ASP A 349 7.14 -9.71 17.19
C ASP A 349 8.38 -8.93 17.69
N GLY A 350 8.23 -8.14 18.76
CA GLY A 350 9.29 -7.32 19.35
C GLY A 350 9.53 -5.98 18.66
N ARG A 351 8.83 -5.67 17.56
CA ARG A 351 8.94 -4.36 16.91
C ARG A 351 8.25 -3.26 17.70
N ILE A 352 8.86 -2.09 17.71
CA ILE A 352 8.28 -0.88 18.29
C ILE A 352 7.20 -0.37 17.33
N LEU A 353 5.97 -0.20 17.85
CA LEU A 353 4.93 0.56 17.20
C LEU A 353 5.09 2.03 17.59
N TRP A 354 5.30 2.89 16.61
CA TRP A 354 5.41 4.33 16.83
C TRP A 354 4.07 5.03 16.64
N GLU A 355 3.94 6.23 17.19
CA GLU A 355 2.87 7.16 16.84
C GLU A 355 3.42 8.55 16.54
N THR A 356 2.73 9.29 15.67
CA THR A 356 3.05 10.70 15.40
C THR A 356 2.84 11.56 16.64
N THR A 357 3.73 12.53 16.84
CA THR A 357 3.55 13.60 17.81
C THR A 357 4.20 14.89 17.30
N LEU A 358 3.59 16.03 17.61
CA LEU A 358 4.20 17.35 17.39
C LEU A 358 5.07 17.81 18.57
N GLU A 359 5.13 17.02 19.65
CA GLU A 359 6.00 17.33 20.78
C GLU A 359 7.48 17.10 20.43
N HIS A 360 8.30 18.13 20.68
CA HIS A 360 9.74 18.10 20.41
C HIS A 360 10.55 17.12 21.28
N THR A 361 9.88 16.40 22.17
CA THR A 361 10.45 15.37 23.05
C THR A 361 10.54 13.99 22.36
N GLY A 362 9.85 13.80 21.23
CA GLY A 362 9.90 12.54 20.49
C GLY A 362 11.20 12.34 19.70
N THR A 363 11.35 11.14 19.14
CA THR A 363 12.48 10.79 18.26
C THR A 363 12.18 11.23 16.83
N LYS A 364 13.19 11.70 16.08
CA LYS A 364 13.05 11.89 14.63
C LYS A 364 13.31 10.56 13.91
N LEU A 365 12.32 10.11 13.16
CA LEU A 365 12.35 8.91 12.32
C LEU A 365 11.91 9.30 10.91
N ASN A 366 11.84 8.32 10.02
CA ASN A 366 11.34 8.52 8.66
C ASN A 366 10.43 7.36 8.27
N PHE A 367 9.16 7.68 8.01
CA PHE A 367 8.13 6.75 7.55
C PHE A 367 7.60 7.08 6.14
N THR A 368 8.34 7.88 5.39
CA THR A 368 8.02 8.23 4.00
C THR A 368 8.63 7.20 3.03
N GLY A 369 8.12 7.13 1.81
CA GLY A 369 8.64 6.25 0.77
C GLY A 369 8.49 6.82 -0.63
N ASP A 370 9.16 6.16 -1.58
CA ASP A 370 9.15 6.56 -2.99
C ASP A 370 7.84 6.17 -3.68
N ILE A 371 7.16 5.15 -3.13
CA ILE A 371 5.88 4.62 -3.58
C ILE A 371 4.98 4.44 -2.36
N VAL A 372 3.71 4.78 -2.50
CA VAL A 372 2.68 4.60 -1.48
C VAL A 372 1.57 3.73 -2.03
N ILE A 373 1.17 2.70 -1.27
CA ILE A 373 0.03 1.86 -1.56
C ILE A 373 -0.97 2.03 -0.41
N THR A 374 -2.17 2.52 -0.71
CA THR A 374 -3.29 2.56 0.24
C THR A 374 -4.25 1.43 -0.12
N VAL A 375 -4.58 0.58 0.86
CA VAL A 375 -5.41 -0.62 0.69
C VAL A 375 -6.84 -0.40 1.13
#